data_AF-A0A9D8J407-F1
#
_entry.id   AF-A0A9D8J407-F1
#
_cell.length_a   1.000
_cell.length_b   1.000
_cell.length_c   1.000
_cell.angle_alpha   90.00
_cell.angle_beta   90.00
_cell.angle_gamma   90.00
#
_symmetry.space_group_name_H-M   'P 1'
#
loop_
_entity.id
_entity.type
_entity.pdbx_description
1 polymer ?
#
loop_
_entity_poly.entity_id
_entity_poly.type
_entity_poly.pdbx_seq_one_letter_code
_entity_poly.pdbx_strand_id
1 'polypeptide(L)'
;MSIQTMALYNKQWIINITKNVDLVLLDIDDVIITPKQYLCSSSWYGRYHTVKKYVLTPHNLIKDFYSCMNKTDYEAVNANLIDDMSYLAKIKPVLGFTARIISFASETNTAIKSSNMKFSKLDHSFHQNINDGIIYVGYNKDTAKSNNKGEFLNNLLETEQFKNITSILFVDDTLKNLQEVGDAVPSNIQFYGVHFTEAKAKLFCDYNQKELDVIADYQWQYALSHDSIPSNNEALANICYDWSN
;
A
#
# COMPACT_ATOMS: atom_id res chain seq x y z
N MET A 1 20.06 -1.88 12.93
CA MET A 1 18.90 -1.42 12.14
C MET A 1 19.12 0.02 11.69
N SER A 2 18.93 0.30 10.40
CA SER A 2 18.95 1.67 9.85
C SER A 2 17.62 1.95 9.15
N ILE A 3 16.78 2.80 9.74
CA ILE A 3 15.57 3.32 9.09
C ILE A 3 15.88 4.72 8.61
N GLN A 4 15.73 4.97 7.31
CA GLN A 4 15.88 6.31 6.75
C GLN A 4 14.50 6.87 6.41
N THR A 5 14.24 8.08 6.88
CA THR A 5 13.06 8.86 6.50
C THR A 5 13.44 9.77 5.35
N MET A 6 12.78 9.62 4.20
CA MET A 6 13.03 10.46 3.02
C MET A 6 11.71 11.06 2.53
N ALA A 7 11.48 12.34 2.86
CA ALA A 7 10.32 13.08 2.38
C ALA A 7 10.42 13.45 0.89
N LEU A 8 11.65 13.54 0.36
CA LEU A 8 11.95 13.80 -1.05
C LEU A 8 13.05 12.86 -1.53
N TYR A 9 12.78 12.25 -2.68
CA TYR A 9 13.45 11.11 -3.27
C TYR A 9 14.94 11.34 -3.59
N ASN A 10 15.84 10.51 -3.03
CA ASN A 10 17.14 10.27 -3.66
C ASN A 10 17.09 8.91 -4.38
N LYS A 11 16.52 8.92 -5.59
CA LYS A 11 16.43 7.78 -6.53
C LYS A 11 17.67 6.88 -6.47
N GLN A 12 18.81 7.54 -6.54
CA GLN A 12 20.10 6.90 -6.68
C GLN A 12 20.44 6.06 -5.45
N TRP A 13 20.00 6.48 -4.27
CA TRP A 13 20.28 5.76 -3.03
C TRP A 13 19.49 4.45 -2.94
N ILE A 14 18.17 4.45 -3.23
CA ILE A 14 17.36 3.22 -3.25
C ILE A 14 17.94 2.24 -4.28
N ILE A 15 18.25 2.70 -5.49
CA ILE A 15 18.86 1.87 -6.53
C ILE A 15 20.23 1.33 -6.13
N ASN A 16 21.02 2.10 -5.39
CA ASN A 16 22.32 1.65 -4.93
C ASN A 16 22.19 0.57 -3.84
N ILE A 17 21.21 0.70 -2.94
CA ILE A 17 20.94 -0.34 -1.94
C ILE A 17 20.38 -1.59 -2.60
N THR A 18 19.45 -1.45 -3.53
CA THR A 18 18.79 -2.61 -4.17
C THR A 18 19.79 -3.53 -4.88
N LYS A 19 20.94 -3.01 -5.31
CA LYS A 19 22.04 -3.83 -5.87
C LYS A 19 22.63 -4.81 -4.86
N ASN A 20 22.69 -4.42 -3.59
CA ASN A 20 23.42 -5.13 -2.54
C ASN A 20 22.51 -5.89 -1.55
N VAL A 21 21.19 -5.92 -1.80
CA VAL A 21 20.25 -6.71 -0.99
C VAL A 21 19.79 -7.97 -1.72
N ASP A 22 19.46 -9.01 -0.95
CA ASP A 22 19.00 -10.30 -1.46
C ASP A 22 17.49 -10.29 -1.75
N LEU A 23 16.72 -9.58 -0.93
CA LEU A 23 15.27 -9.47 -1.03
C LEU A 23 14.83 -8.00 -0.99
N VAL A 24 13.93 -7.62 -1.89
CA VAL A 24 13.22 -6.34 -1.85
C VAL A 24 11.74 -6.59 -1.58
N LEU A 25 11.22 -5.97 -0.55
CA LEU A 25 9.81 -5.92 -0.20
C LEU A 25 9.29 -4.51 -0.45
N LEU A 26 8.18 -4.41 -1.16
CA LEU A 26 7.53 -3.15 -1.48
C LEU A 26 6.11 -3.22 -0.93
N ASP A 27 5.75 -2.30 -0.04
CA ASP A 27 4.33 -2.10 0.25
C ASP A 27 3.58 -1.76 -1.04
N ILE A 28 2.29 -2.04 -1.07
CA ILE A 28 1.48 -1.86 -2.27
C ILE A 28 0.83 -0.48 -2.28
N ASP A 29 0.04 -0.21 -1.23
CA ASP A 29 -0.72 1.02 -1.09
C ASP A 29 0.24 2.18 -0.80
N ASP A 30 0.08 3.29 -1.52
CA ASP A 30 0.88 4.53 -1.42
C ASP A 30 2.40 4.40 -1.65
N VAL A 31 2.89 3.21 -2.02
CA VAL A 31 4.26 2.98 -2.49
C VAL A 31 4.30 2.60 -3.97
N ILE A 32 3.44 1.69 -4.42
CA ILE A 32 3.36 1.27 -5.83
C ILE A 32 2.15 1.91 -6.49
N ILE A 33 0.99 1.77 -5.86
CA ILE A 33 -0.27 2.32 -6.35
C ILE A 33 -0.89 3.25 -5.31
N THR A 34 -1.55 4.29 -5.79
CA THR A 34 -2.41 5.14 -4.96
C THR A 34 -3.72 5.41 -5.69
N PRO A 35 -4.86 5.52 -4.98
CA PRO A 35 -6.10 6.00 -5.55
C PRO A 35 -5.96 7.37 -6.22
N LYS A 36 -6.59 7.56 -7.39
CA LYS A 36 -6.73 8.88 -8.01
C LYS A 36 -7.70 9.78 -7.23
N GLN A 37 -8.62 9.17 -6.51
CA GLN A 37 -9.61 9.82 -5.65
C GLN A 37 -9.14 9.82 -4.20
N TYR A 38 -9.50 10.84 -3.42
CA TYR A 38 -9.20 10.86 -1.98
C TYR A 38 -10.00 9.79 -1.23
N LEU A 39 -11.26 9.59 -1.60
CA LEU A 39 -12.05 8.49 -1.09
C LEU A 39 -11.30 7.16 -1.30
N CYS A 40 -11.19 6.37 -0.23
CA CYS A 40 -10.53 5.06 -0.22
C CYS A 40 -9.00 5.07 -0.38
N SER A 41 -8.38 6.26 -0.32
CA SER A 41 -6.97 6.39 0.03
C SER A 41 -6.70 5.88 1.45
N SER A 42 -5.44 5.50 1.73
CA SER A 42 -5.01 5.11 3.08
C SER A 42 -5.27 6.22 4.11
N SER A 43 -5.10 7.48 3.67
CA SER A 43 -5.30 8.69 4.48
C SER A 43 -6.77 8.87 4.84
N TRP A 44 -7.68 8.67 3.89
CA TRP A 44 -9.11 8.66 4.17
C TRP A 44 -9.49 7.49 5.10
N TYR A 45 -9.02 6.27 4.81
CA TYR A 45 -9.37 5.09 5.61
C TYR A 45 -8.92 5.23 7.08
N GLY A 46 -7.73 5.78 7.34
CA GLY A 46 -7.27 6.05 8.70
C GLY A 46 -8.22 6.96 9.49
N ARG A 47 -8.79 7.98 8.83
CA ARG A 47 -9.81 8.86 9.42
C ARG A 47 -11.17 8.18 9.54
N TYR A 48 -11.65 7.56 8.47
CA TYR A 48 -12.90 6.80 8.44
C TYR A 48 -12.95 5.77 9.56
N HIS A 49 -11.89 4.97 9.70
CA HIS A 49 -11.76 3.98 10.78
C HIS A 49 -11.81 4.65 12.16
N THR A 50 -11.11 5.77 12.37
CA THR A 50 -11.14 6.49 13.66
C THR A 50 -12.53 6.97 14.04
N VAL A 51 -13.31 7.46 13.07
CA VAL A 51 -14.67 7.98 13.28
C VAL A 51 -15.68 6.84 13.42
N LYS A 52 -15.61 5.82 12.56
CA LYS A 52 -16.64 4.76 12.43
C LYS A 52 -16.41 3.53 13.29
N LYS A 53 -15.22 3.33 13.88
CA LYS A 53 -14.94 2.17 14.76
C LYS A 53 -15.88 2.01 15.96
N TYR A 54 -16.59 3.07 16.34
CA TYR A 54 -17.57 3.02 17.44
C TYR A 54 -19.00 2.71 16.97
N VAL A 55 -19.21 2.66 15.65
CA VAL A 55 -20.54 2.54 15.04
C VAL A 55 -20.65 1.28 14.16
N LEU A 56 -19.54 0.88 13.53
CA LEU A 56 -19.48 -0.29 12.65
C LEU A 56 -18.68 -1.41 13.30
N THR A 57 -19.08 -2.64 13.01
CA THR A 57 -18.28 -3.81 13.35
C THR A 57 -16.99 -3.83 12.50
N PRO A 58 -15.90 -4.44 13.01
CA PRO A 58 -14.67 -4.66 12.24
C PRO A 58 -14.91 -5.25 10.84
N HIS A 59 -15.82 -6.23 10.75
CA HIS A 59 -16.18 -6.85 9.47
C HIS A 59 -16.80 -5.85 8.49
N ASN A 60 -17.73 -5.01 8.95
CA ASN A 60 -18.38 -4.02 8.10
C ASN A 60 -17.42 -2.90 7.68
N LEU A 61 -16.49 -2.49 8.55
CA LEU A 61 -15.44 -1.52 8.18
C LEU A 61 -14.57 -2.03 7.03
N ILE A 62 -14.12 -3.27 7.14
CA ILE A 62 -13.32 -3.92 6.10
C ILE A 62 -14.14 -4.03 4.80
N LYS A 63 -15.39 -4.47 4.89
CA LYS A 63 -16.28 -4.63 3.74
C LYS A 63 -16.50 -3.30 3.01
N ASP A 64 -16.77 -2.22 3.74
CA ASP A 64 -16.97 -0.89 3.17
C ASP A 64 -15.71 -0.40 2.45
N PHE A 65 -14.55 -0.56 3.09
CA PHE A 65 -13.26 -0.17 2.51
C PHE A 65 -13.01 -0.90 1.18
N TYR A 66 -13.12 -2.22 1.16
CA TYR A 66 -12.90 -2.97 -0.09
C TYR A 66 -13.99 -2.75 -1.13
N SER A 67 -15.25 -2.58 -0.73
CA SER A 67 -16.33 -2.25 -1.67
C SER A 67 -16.03 -0.96 -2.42
N CYS A 68 -15.41 0.00 -1.75
CA CYS A 68 -15.03 1.25 -2.36
C CYS A 68 -13.75 1.11 -3.22
N MET A 69 -12.75 0.35 -2.76
CA MET A 69 -11.55 0.07 -3.55
C MET A 69 -11.88 -0.55 -4.92
N ASN A 70 -12.94 -1.37 -5.00
CA ASN A 70 -13.40 -1.98 -6.24
C ASN A 70 -13.98 -0.98 -7.25
N LYS A 71 -14.36 0.23 -6.82
CA LYS A 71 -14.86 1.33 -7.66
C LYS A 71 -13.82 2.44 -7.88
N THR A 72 -12.63 2.27 -7.33
CA THR A 72 -11.58 3.29 -7.29
C THR A 72 -10.59 3.06 -8.42
N ASP A 73 -10.23 4.14 -9.13
CA ASP A 73 -9.15 4.09 -10.11
C ASP A 73 -7.81 4.28 -9.42
N TYR A 74 -6.82 3.49 -9.86
CA TYR A 74 -5.46 3.54 -9.31
C TYR A 74 -4.47 4.08 -10.33
N GLU A 75 -3.47 4.78 -9.82
CA GLU A 75 -2.30 5.21 -10.58
C GLU A 75 -0.99 4.82 -9.89
N ALA A 76 0.07 4.82 -10.68
CA ALA A 76 1.42 4.63 -10.19
C ALA A 76 1.83 5.80 -9.29
N VAL A 77 2.31 5.51 -8.07
CA VAL A 77 2.86 6.54 -7.18
C VAL A 77 4.09 7.18 -7.80
N ASN A 78 4.99 6.35 -8.36
CA ASN A 78 6.20 6.81 -9.04
C ASN A 78 6.57 5.84 -10.18
N ALA A 79 6.27 6.21 -11.41
CA ALA A 79 6.50 5.36 -12.59
C ALA A 79 7.97 4.95 -12.75
N ASN A 80 8.91 5.84 -12.46
CA ASN A 80 10.34 5.56 -12.57
C ASN A 80 10.79 4.49 -11.56
N LEU A 81 10.34 4.58 -10.31
CA LEU A 81 10.62 3.57 -9.29
C LEU A 81 10.06 2.21 -9.72
N ILE A 82 8.82 2.21 -10.24
CA ILE A 82 8.15 0.99 -10.70
C ILE A 82 8.90 0.32 -11.85
N ASP A 83 9.36 1.10 -12.84
CA ASP A 83 10.14 0.57 -13.96
C ASP A 83 11.46 -0.06 -13.48
N ASP A 84 12.17 0.63 -12.58
CA ASP A 84 13.43 0.14 -12.02
C ASP A 84 13.21 -1.14 -11.19
N MET A 85 12.17 -1.19 -10.35
CA MET A 85 11.85 -2.37 -9.54
C MET A 85 11.36 -3.54 -10.40
N SER A 86 10.58 -3.27 -11.44
CA SER A 86 10.13 -4.28 -12.41
C SER A 86 11.29 -4.86 -13.23
N TYR A 87 12.30 -4.04 -13.54
CA TYR A 87 13.53 -4.52 -14.16
C TYR A 87 14.32 -5.40 -13.18
N LEU A 88 14.48 -4.96 -11.93
CA LEU A 88 15.18 -5.69 -10.88
C LEU A 88 14.52 -7.04 -10.55
N ALA A 89 13.20 -7.11 -10.58
CA ALA A 89 12.41 -8.32 -10.33
C ALA A 89 12.75 -9.50 -11.25
N LYS A 90 13.40 -9.23 -12.40
CA LYS A 90 13.87 -10.25 -13.35
C LYS A 90 15.11 -11.00 -12.88
N ILE A 91 15.89 -10.41 -11.97
CA ILE A 91 17.21 -10.93 -11.57
C ILE A 91 17.30 -11.23 -10.07
N LYS A 92 16.39 -10.72 -9.25
CA LYS A 92 16.32 -11.05 -7.81
C LYS A 92 14.88 -10.93 -7.29
N PRO A 93 14.59 -11.51 -6.11
CA PRO A 93 13.28 -11.40 -5.48
C PRO A 93 12.90 -9.93 -5.17
N VAL A 94 11.88 -9.45 -5.88
CA VAL A 94 11.18 -8.20 -5.60
C VAL A 94 9.71 -8.53 -5.45
N LEU A 95 9.18 -8.38 -4.23
CA LEU A 95 7.85 -8.85 -3.86
C LEU A 95 6.97 -7.70 -3.36
N GLY A 96 5.68 -7.79 -3.65
CA GLY A 96 4.68 -6.95 -3.02
C GLY A 96 4.40 -7.42 -1.60
N PHE A 97 4.17 -6.51 -0.66
CA PHE A 97 3.96 -6.87 0.75
C PHE A 97 2.89 -5.99 1.41
N THR A 98 1.65 -6.44 1.37
CA THR A 98 0.47 -5.63 1.68
C THR A 98 -0.30 -6.13 2.89
N ALA A 99 -0.94 -5.21 3.60
CA ALA A 99 -1.96 -5.50 4.61
C ALA A 99 -3.27 -6.02 3.99
N ARG A 100 -3.47 -5.92 2.67
CA ARG A 100 -4.68 -6.39 2.00
C ARG A 100 -4.94 -7.88 2.27
N ILE A 101 -6.20 -8.31 2.29
CA ILE A 101 -6.56 -9.74 2.42
C ILE A 101 -6.52 -10.43 1.06
N ILE A 102 -6.07 -11.68 1.04
CA ILE A 102 -5.88 -12.49 -0.17
C ILE A 102 -7.15 -12.67 -1.01
N SER A 103 -8.34 -12.58 -0.40
CA SER A 103 -9.60 -12.67 -1.15
C SER A 103 -9.82 -11.53 -2.14
N PHE A 104 -9.05 -10.43 -2.02
CA PHE A 104 -9.04 -9.31 -2.97
C PHE A 104 -7.78 -9.31 -3.86
N ALA A 105 -7.14 -10.48 -4.04
CA ALA A 105 -5.97 -10.59 -4.88
C ALA A 105 -6.25 -10.22 -6.35
N SER A 106 -7.44 -10.57 -6.87
CA SER A 106 -7.83 -10.24 -8.25
C SER A 106 -7.89 -8.73 -8.49
N GLU A 107 -8.52 -8.00 -7.58
CA GLU A 107 -8.65 -6.54 -7.63
C GLU A 107 -7.31 -5.86 -7.37
N THR A 108 -6.52 -6.38 -6.43
CA THR A 108 -5.16 -5.92 -6.19
C THR A 108 -4.28 -6.09 -7.43
N ASN A 109 -4.30 -7.24 -8.08
CA ASN A 109 -3.56 -7.48 -9.32
C ASN A 109 -4.02 -6.59 -10.47
N THR A 110 -5.32 -6.28 -10.55
CA THR A 110 -5.86 -5.32 -11.53
C THR A 110 -5.30 -3.93 -11.30
N ALA A 111 -5.28 -3.46 -10.04
CA ALA A 111 -4.67 -2.17 -9.69
C ALA A 111 -3.15 -2.16 -9.94
N ILE A 112 -2.44 -3.23 -9.60
CA ILE A 112 -1.00 -3.35 -9.88
C ILE A 112 -0.71 -3.29 -11.38
N LYS A 113 -1.53 -3.94 -12.21
CA LYS A 113 -1.38 -3.89 -13.67
C LYS A 113 -1.54 -2.47 -14.22
N SER A 114 -2.40 -1.62 -13.65
CA SER A 114 -2.55 -0.23 -14.10
C SER A 114 -1.29 0.61 -13.86
N SER A 115 -0.46 0.21 -12.89
CA SER A 115 0.83 0.84 -12.59
C SER A 115 2.00 0.34 -13.45
N ASN A 116 1.81 -0.73 -14.22
CA ASN A 116 2.84 -1.49 -14.94
C ASN A 116 3.89 -2.22 -14.06
N MET A 117 3.70 -2.27 -12.74
CA MET A 117 4.60 -3.00 -11.84
C MET A 117 4.57 -4.51 -12.10
N LYS A 118 5.76 -5.12 -12.07
CA LYS A 118 5.96 -6.56 -12.23
C LYS A 118 6.78 -7.10 -11.07
N PHE A 119 6.15 -7.88 -10.20
CA PHE A 119 6.83 -8.58 -9.12
C PHE A 119 7.50 -9.87 -9.60
N SER A 120 8.47 -10.35 -8.83
CA SER A 120 9.08 -11.65 -9.04
C SER A 120 8.06 -12.74 -8.78
N LYS A 121 7.98 -13.75 -9.65
CA LYS A 121 7.14 -14.92 -9.42
C LYS A 121 7.81 -15.82 -8.38
N LEU A 122 7.04 -16.20 -7.37
CA LEU A 122 7.40 -17.28 -6.45
C LEU A 122 6.68 -18.55 -6.87
N ASP A 123 7.20 -19.72 -6.49
CA ASP A 123 6.53 -20.99 -6.73
C ASP A 123 5.16 -21.01 -6.02
N HIS A 124 4.07 -21.21 -6.78
CA HIS A 124 2.69 -21.05 -6.31
C HIS A 124 2.30 -22.04 -5.18
N SER A 125 3.10 -23.09 -4.96
CA SER A 125 2.88 -24.09 -3.92
C SER A 125 3.32 -23.65 -2.52
N PHE A 126 3.99 -22.51 -2.42
CA PHE A 126 4.79 -22.17 -1.24
C PHE A 126 3.99 -21.59 -0.06
N HIS A 127 2.98 -20.75 -0.30
CA HIS A 127 2.16 -20.20 0.78
C HIS A 127 0.81 -19.69 0.28
N GLN A 128 -0.29 -20.05 0.98
CA GLN A 128 -1.67 -19.69 0.61
C GLN A 128 -1.96 -18.18 0.59
N ASN A 129 -1.08 -17.37 1.17
CA ASN A 129 -1.19 -15.91 1.24
C ASN A 129 -0.31 -15.20 0.22
N ILE A 130 0.19 -15.93 -0.78
CA ILE A 130 1.02 -15.36 -1.85
C ILE A 130 0.32 -15.56 -3.18
N ASN A 131 0.18 -14.49 -3.94
CA ASN A 131 -0.40 -14.51 -5.28
C ASN A 131 0.35 -13.54 -6.19
N ASP A 132 0.80 -14.02 -7.36
CA ASP A 132 1.53 -13.23 -8.37
C ASP A 132 2.70 -12.39 -7.82
N GLY A 133 3.44 -12.94 -6.85
CA GLY A 133 4.60 -12.26 -6.24
C GLY A 133 4.23 -11.24 -5.17
N ILE A 134 2.96 -11.20 -4.74
CA ILE A 134 2.45 -10.33 -3.68
C ILE A 134 2.12 -11.18 -2.45
N ILE A 135 2.63 -10.77 -1.30
CA ILE A 135 2.36 -11.34 0.02
C ILE A 135 1.23 -10.55 0.68
N TYR A 136 0.19 -11.25 1.09
CA TYR A 136 -1.02 -10.70 1.72
C TYR A 136 -1.04 -11.03 3.22
N VAL A 137 -0.72 -10.04 4.05
CA VAL A 137 -0.67 -10.21 5.52
C VAL A 137 -2.07 -10.21 6.13
N GLY A 138 -3.00 -9.49 5.50
CA GLY A 138 -4.39 -9.40 5.93
C GLY A 138 -4.61 -8.61 7.22
N TYR A 139 -5.83 -8.75 7.75
CA TYR A 139 -6.30 -8.02 8.92
C TYR A 139 -6.74 -8.97 10.03
N ASN A 140 -6.66 -8.50 11.27
CA ASN A 140 -7.24 -9.16 12.42
C ASN A 140 -8.77 -8.98 12.39
N LYS A 141 -9.51 -10.10 12.38
CA LYS A 141 -10.98 -10.12 12.22
C LYS A 141 -11.73 -9.43 13.37
N ASP A 142 -11.14 -9.37 14.55
CA ASP A 142 -11.78 -8.82 15.76
C ASP A 142 -11.53 -7.32 15.91
N THR A 143 -10.49 -6.79 15.25
CA THR A 143 -10.08 -5.38 15.42
C THR A 143 -10.09 -4.57 14.13
N ALA A 144 -10.19 -5.22 12.96
CA ALA A 144 -10.03 -4.62 11.64
C ALA A 144 -8.72 -3.85 11.43
N LYS A 145 -7.71 -4.13 12.26
CA LYS A 145 -6.35 -3.62 12.09
C LYS A 145 -5.54 -4.59 11.25
N SER A 146 -4.58 -4.06 10.50
CA SER A 146 -3.59 -4.88 9.79
C SER A 146 -2.92 -5.82 10.78
N ASN A 147 -2.70 -7.06 10.35
CA ASN A 147 -1.79 -7.97 11.04
C ASN A 147 -0.35 -7.40 10.99
N ASN A 148 0.47 -7.83 11.94
CA ASN A 148 1.86 -7.40 12.04
C ASN A 148 2.68 -7.95 10.86
N LYS A 149 3.21 -7.06 10.01
CA LYS A 149 4.01 -7.45 8.83
C LYS A 149 5.33 -8.11 9.26
N GLY A 150 5.94 -7.67 10.36
CA GLY A 150 7.19 -8.23 10.86
C GLY A 150 7.06 -9.69 11.30
N GLU A 151 6.03 -10.00 12.09
CA GLU A 151 5.76 -11.40 12.51
C GLU A 151 5.53 -12.31 11.30
N PHE A 152 4.77 -11.83 10.31
CA PHE A 152 4.51 -12.59 9.09
C PHE A 152 5.81 -12.83 8.29
N LEU A 153 6.63 -11.79 8.13
CA LEU A 153 7.91 -11.91 7.44
C LEU A 153 8.85 -12.88 8.15
N ASN A 154 8.94 -12.82 9.48
CA ASN A 154 9.80 -13.75 10.23
C ASN A 154 9.44 -15.21 9.94
N ASN A 155 8.14 -15.54 9.94
CA ASN A 155 7.67 -16.88 9.60
C ASN A 155 8.01 -17.28 8.14
N LEU A 156 7.96 -16.33 7.20
CA LEU A 156 8.37 -16.58 5.82
C LEU A 156 9.89 -16.83 5.69
N LEU A 157 10.71 -16.12 6.46
CA LEU A 157 12.17 -16.25 6.43
C LEU A 157 12.66 -17.61 6.94
N GLU A 158 11.88 -18.29 7.78
CA GLU A 158 12.17 -19.64 8.28
C GLU A 158 11.98 -20.74 7.22
N THR A 159 11.43 -20.41 6.07
CA THR A 159 11.16 -21.39 5.01
C THR A 159 12.37 -21.64 4.10
N GLU A 160 12.39 -22.81 3.45
CA GLU A 160 13.47 -23.21 2.53
C GLU A 160 13.69 -22.22 1.37
N GLN A 161 12.65 -21.51 0.93
CA GLN A 161 12.76 -20.56 -0.18
C GLN A 161 13.51 -19.28 0.21
N PHE A 162 13.45 -18.88 1.49
CA PHE A 162 14.06 -17.65 1.99
C PHE A 162 15.26 -17.88 2.92
N LYS A 163 15.66 -19.14 3.15
CA LYS A 163 16.77 -19.49 4.06
C LYS A 163 18.13 -18.83 3.74
N ASN A 164 18.35 -18.43 2.49
CA ASN A 164 19.60 -17.82 2.04
C ASN A 164 19.56 -16.29 2.04
N ILE A 165 18.46 -15.67 2.49
CA ILE A 165 18.36 -14.22 2.58
C ILE A 165 19.24 -13.72 3.73
N THR A 166 20.21 -12.89 3.42
CA THR A 166 21.11 -12.24 4.40
C THR A 166 20.87 -10.74 4.50
N SER A 167 20.09 -10.17 3.57
CA SER A 167 19.82 -8.74 3.50
C SER A 167 18.46 -8.44 2.87
N ILE A 168 17.71 -7.52 3.49
CA ILE A 168 16.35 -7.14 3.12
C ILE A 168 16.28 -5.62 3.00
N LEU A 169 15.71 -5.16 1.89
CA LEU A 169 15.18 -3.81 1.75
C LEU A 169 13.66 -3.85 1.88
N PHE A 170 13.10 -3.05 2.77
CA PHE A 170 11.66 -2.83 2.85
C PHE A 170 11.32 -1.36 2.63
N VAL A 171 10.41 -1.11 1.67
CA VAL A 171 9.88 0.21 1.35
C VAL A 171 8.41 0.25 1.73
N ASP A 172 8.03 1.16 2.62
CA ASP A 172 6.66 1.28 3.13
C ASP A 172 6.35 2.75 3.42
N ASP A 173 5.09 3.16 3.24
CA ASP A 173 4.62 4.53 3.48
C ASP A 173 4.32 4.82 4.96
N THR A 174 4.38 3.78 5.80
CA THR A 174 3.98 3.79 7.19
C THR A 174 5.16 3.39 8.09
N LEU A 175 5.68 4.36 8.83
CA LEU A 175 6.83 4.16 9.73
C LEU A 175 6.66 3.00 10.73
N LYS A 176 5.44 2.78 11.24
CA LYS A 176 5.13 1.66 12.14
C LYS A 176 5.43 0.30 11.49
N ASN A 177 5.08 0.11 10.21
CA ASN A 177 5.36 -1.14 9.50
C ASN A 177 6.86 -1.37 9.34
N LEU A 178 7.63 -0.32 9.07
CA LEU A 178 9.09 -0.41 8.99
C LEU A 178 9.72 -0.80 10.33
N GLN A 179 9.20 -0.27 11.44
CA GLN A 179 9.62 -0.64 12.78
C GLN A 179 9.27 -2.09 13.10
N GLU A 180 8.02 -2.49 12.86
CA GLU A 180 7.55 -3.86 13.07
C GLU A 180 8.39 -4.88 12.29
N VAL A 181 8.66 -4.61 11.01
CA VAL A 181 9.53 -5.48 10.19
C VAL A 181 10.97 -5.44 10.70
N GLY A 182 11.52 -4.26 10.97
CA GLY A 182 12.90 -4.13 11.44
C GLY A 182 13.17 -4.82 12.77
N ASP A 183 12.20 -4.81 13.69
CA ASP A 183 12.29 -5.47 15.00
C ASP A 183 12.11 -7.00 14.90
N ALA A 184 11.34 -7.48 13.92
CA ALA A 184 11.08 -8.91 13.74
C ALA A 184 12.13 -9.63 12.87
N VAL A 185 12.88 -8.90 12.05
CA VAL A 185 13.93 -9.50 11.22
C VAL A 185 15.07 -10.04 12.10
N PRO A 186 15.48 -11.31 11.94
CA PRO A 186 16.58 -11.91 12.69
C PRO A 186 17.87 -11.07 12.63
N SER A 187 18.61 -11.02 13.74
CA SER A 187 19.83 -10.19 13.87
C SER A 187 20.95 -10.51 12.87
N ASN A 188 20.95 -11.71 12.29
CA ASN A 188 21.89 -12.13 11.24
C ASN A 188 21.50 -11.66 9.83
N ILE A 189 20.35 -11.00 9.68
CA ILE A 189 19.87 -10.45 8.42
C ILE A 189 19.97 -8.93 8.47
N GLN A 190 20.65 -8.34 7.49
CA GLN A 190 20.77 -6.90 7.38
C GLN A 190 19.47 -6.27 6.90
N PHE A 191 18.85 -5.41 7.72
CA PHE A 191 17.62 -4.71 7.37
C PHE A 191 17.85 -3.25 6.98
N TYR A 192 17.32 -2.87 5.82
CA TYR A 192 17.22 -1.51 5.33
C TYR A 192 15.75 -1.10 5.22
N GLY A 193 15.33 -0.10 5.99
CA GLY A 193 13.96 0.44 5.95
C GLY A 193 13.91 1.80 5.26
N VAL A 194 12.96 1.97 4.34
CA VAL A 194 12.71 3.23 3.62
C VAL A 194 11.28 3.68 3.85
N HIS A 195 11.13 4.83 4.52
CA HIS A 195 9.84 5.48 4.72
C HIS A 195 9.51 6.34 3.50
N PHE A 196 8.57 5.88 2.68
CA PHE A 196 8.28 6.43 1.36
C PHE A 196 6.93 7.17 1.35
N THR A 197 6.95 8.49 1.46
CA THR A 197 5.74 9.31 1.68
C THR A 197 5.28 10.08 0.45
N GLU A 198 5.67 9.67 -0.76
CA GLU A 198 5.45 10.44 -2.00
C GLU A 198 3.96 10.63 -2.32
N ALA A 199 3.14 9.57 -2.20
CA ALA A 199 1.70 9.66 -2.47
C ALA A 199 1.01 10.68 -1.55
N LYS A 200 1.29 10.61 -0.24
CA LYS A 200 0.78 11.57 0.75
C LYS A 200 1.25 12.99 0.44
N ALA A 201 2.52 13.17 0.09
CA ALA A 201 3.06 14.48 -0.25
C ALA A 201 2.32 15.10 -1.44
N LYS A 202 2.08 14.33 -2.51
CA LYS A 202 1.32 14.79 -3.69
C LYS A 202 -0.11 15.22 -3.33
N LEU A 203 -0.82 14.39 -2.57
CA LEU A 203 -2.21 14.68 -2.18
C LEU A 203 -2.35 16.00 -1.40
N PHE A 204 -1.45 16.25 -0.45
CA PHE A 204 -1.50 17.44 0.40
C PHE A 204 -0.81 18.68 -0.22
N CYS A 205 -0.24 18.56 -1.43
CA CYS A 205 0.17 19.73 -2.21
C CYS A 205 -1.04 20.47 -2.80
N ASP A 206 -2.07 19.74 -3.20
CA ASP A 206 -3.21 20.28 -3.94
C ASP A 206 -4.40 20.65 -3.05
N TYR A 207 -4.54 20.00 -1.89
CA TYR A 207 -5.70 20.16 -1.00
C TYR A 207 -5.30 20.23 0.46
N ASN A 208 -6.04 21.00 1.25
CA ASN A 208 -5.99 20.92 2.71
C ASN A 208 -6.95 19.84 3.24
N GLN A 209 -6.77 19.45 4.51
CA GLN A 209 -7.57 18.37 5.11
C GLN A 209 -9.09 18.64 5.11
N LYS A 210 -9.51 19.89 5.27
CA LYS A 210 -10.94 20.23 5.31
C LYS A 210 -11.58 20.04 3.93
N GLU A 211 -10.88 20.42 2.86
CA GLU A 211 -11.33 20.18 1.49
C GLU A 211 -11.41 18.69 1.20
N LEU A 212 -10.40 17.93 1.61
CA LEU A 212 -10.37 16.49 1.45
C LEU A 212 -11.53 15.79 2.17
N ASP A 213 -11.88 16.21 3.39
CA ASP A 213 -13.04 15.66 4.12
C ASP A 213 -14.35 15.88 3.33
N VAL A 214 -14.54 17.09 2.79
CA VAL A 214 -15.73 17.46 2.00
C VAL A 214 -15.77 16.69 0.67
N ILE A 215 -14.63 16.55 0.00
CA ILE A 215 -14.48 15.76 -1.23
C ILE A 215 -14.84 14.29 -0.97
N ALA A 216 -14.32 13.69 0.10
CA ALA A 216 -14.60 12.30 0.45
C ALA A 216 -16.08 12.06 0.73
N ASP A 217 -16.74 12.97 1.46
CA ASP A 217 -18.17 12.84 1.76
C ASP A 217 -19.01 12.88 0.48
N TYR A 218 -18.71 13.81 -0.43
CA TYR A 218 -19.37 13.88 -1.74
C TYR A 218 -19.12 12.62 -2.58
N GLN A 219 -17.86 12.20 -2.71
CA GLN A 219 -17.47 10.98 -3.41
C GLN A 219 -18.19 9.75 -2.85
N TRP A 220 -18.33 9.66 -1.53
CA TRP A 220 -19.01 8.55 -0.88
C TRP A 220 -20.49 8.53 -1.24
N GLN A 221 -21.19 9.67 -1.13
CA GLN A 221 -22.60 9.77 -1.53
C GLN A 221 -22.81 9.44 -3.01
N TYR A 222 -21.92 9.94 -3.87
CA TYR A 222 -21.97 9.66 -5.30
C TYR A 222 -21.81 8.15 -5.60
N ALA A 223 -20.87 7.49 -4.93
CA ALA A 223 -20.59 6.07 -5.10
C ALA A 223 -21.74 5.14 -4.63
N LEU A 224 -22.70 5.64 -3.84
CA LEU A 224 -23.88 4.87 -3.44
C LEU A 224 -24.89 4.68 -4.59
N SER A 225 -24.89 5.58 -5.57
CA SER A 225 -25.83 5.59 -6.70
C SER A 225 -25.17 5.38 -8.07
N HIS A 226 -23.84 5.33 -8.12
CA HIS A 226 -23.07 5.19 -9.35
C HIS A 226 -22.01 4.08 -9.27
N ASP A 227 -21.59 3.61 -10.44
CA ASP A 227 -20.55 2.59 -10.58
C ASP A 227 -19.12 3.18 -10.64
N SER A 228 -19.00 4.51 -10.60
CA SER A 228 -17.72 5.23 -10.62
C SER A 228 -17.64 6.27 -9.50
N ILE A 229 -16.41 6.68 -9.19
CA ILE A 229 -16.11 7.73 -8.22
C ILE A 229 -15.52 8.94 -8.96
N PRO A 230 -16.10 10.15 -8.83
CA PRO A 230 -15.58 11.35 -9.49
C PRO A 230 -14.20 11.71 -8.94
N SER A 231 -13.36 12.34 -9.75
CA SER A 231 -12.07 12.89 -9.32
C SER A 231 -12.22 13.95 -8.22
N ASN A 232 -11.13 14.25 -7.51
CA ASN A 232 -11.14 15.27 -6.45
C ASN A 232 -11.55 16.66 -6.98
N ASN A 233 -11.10 17.01 -8.20
CA ASN A 233 -11.47 18.27 -8.87
C ASN A 233 -12.95 18.29 -9.26
N GLU A 234 -13.49 17.20 -9.81
CA GLU A 234 -14.91 17.10 -10.17
C GLU A 234 -15.81 17.17 -8.93
N ALA A 235 -15.42 16.49 -7.85
CA ALA A 235 -16.14 16.57 -6.58
C ALA A 235 -16.17 18.01 -6.06
N LEU A 236 -15.01 18.68 -6.00
CA LEU A 236 -14.92 20.04 -5.50
C LEU A 236 -15.73 21.04 -6.35
N ALA A 237 -15.68 20.92 -7.68
CA ALA A 237 -16.43 21.79 -8.59
C ALA A 237 -17.94 21.69 -8.39
N ASN A 238 -18.48 20.48 -8.20
CA ASN A 238 -19.91 20.28 -7.96
C ASN A 238 -20.36 20.82 -6.59
N ILE A 239 -19.52 20.68 -5.57
CA ILE A 239 -19.81 21.20 -4.23
C ILE A 239 -19.88 22.73 -4.22
N CYS A 240 -18.96 23.40 -4.93
CA CYS A 240 -18.97 24.86 -5.03
C CYS A 240 -20.17 25.40 -5.81
N TYR A 241 -20.67 24.66 -6.81
CA TYR A 241 -21.85 25.04 -7.57
C TYR A 241 -23.12 25.06 -6.70
N ASP A 242 -23.30 24.05 -5.84
CA ASP A 242 -24.44 23.94 -4.93
C ASP A 242 -24.45 25.01 -3.82
N TRP A 243 -23.31 25.64 -3.50
CA TRP A 243 -23.23 26.72 -2.51
C TRP A 243 -23.49 28.12 -3.11
N SER A 244 -23.53 28.20 -4.43
CA SER A 244 -23.77 29.46 -5.17
C SER A 244 -25.22 29.65 -5.62
N ASN A 245 -26.08 28.67 -5.36
CA ASN A 245 -27.52 28.67 -5.62
C ASN A 245 -28.30 28.62 -4.30
#